data_AF-A0A3E0WEA8-F1
#
_entry.id   AF-A0A3E0WEA8-F1
#
_cell.length_a   1.000
_cell.length_b   1.000
_cell.length_c   1.000
_cell.angle_alpha   90.00
_cell.angle_beta   90.00
_cell.angle_gamma   90.00
#
_symmetry.space_group_name_H-M   'P 1'
#
loop_
_entity.id
_entity.type
_entity.pdbx_description
1 polymer ?
#
loop_
_entity_poly.entity_id
_entity_poly.type
_entity_poly.pdbx_seq_one_letter_code
_entity_poly.pdbx_strand_id
1 'polypeptide(L)'
;MLNDFLLPQPGSPAIIAATGLRFHLAEDRIREFLMGENLYGEPSLALRELYQNALDACRLARARREFLGQPPVPSAADRPSIEVEQGVDASGRGFIDCVDRGAGMGLDELTNAFCQAGVRASDLSARIAEAHDFASADPPVVLWQNSRFGIGVMSYFMIAEAVTVTTARLNRDGSLGDLLRMHITGPADTFDVEAFGPALLAPGT
;
A
#
# COMPACT_ATOMS: atom_id res chain seq x y z
N MET A 1 -5.85 23.01 -70.97
CA MET A 1 -6.42 22.78 -69.62
C MET A 1 -6.69 21.31 -69.48
N LEU A 2 -5.97 20.65 -68.56
CA LEU A 2 -6.32 19.44 -67.80
C LEU A 2 -4.99 18.85 -67.30
N ASN A 3 -4.61 19.22 -66.08
CA ASN A 3 -3.55 18.53 -65.34
C ASN A 3 -4.21 17.32 -64.67
N ASP A 4 -3.87 16.14 -65.15
CA ASP A 4 -4.19 14.88 -64.49
C ASP A 4 -3.43 14.80 -63.16
N PHE A 5 -4.19 14.76 -62.07
CA PHE A 5 -3.71 14.42 -60.75
C PHE A 5 -3.29 12.94 -60.74
N LEU A 6 -1.99 12.69 -60.56
CA LEU A 6 -1.42 11.37 -60.30
C LEU A 6 -2.02 10.81 -59.00
N LEU A 7 -2.80 9.73 -59.11
CA LEU A 7 -3.14 8.86 -57.99
C LEU A 7 -1.88 8.06 -57.57
N PRO A 8 -1.62 7.87 -56.26
CA PRO A 8 -0.48 7.09 -55.80
C PRO A 8 -0.68 5.59 -56.06
N GLN A 9 0.37 4.93 -56.55
CA GLN A 9 0.47 3.48 -56.75
C GLN A 9 0.49 2.73 -55.40
N PRO A 10 -0.01 1.48 -55.31
CA PRO A 10 -0.09 0.73 -54.05
C PRO A 10 1.30 0.28 -53.60
N GLY A 11 1.93 1.09 -52.76
CA GLY A 11 3.21 0.83 -52.09
C GLY A 11 3.03 0.15 -50.73
N SER A 12 4.08 -0.54 -50.29
CA SER A 12 4.32 -1.22 -49.01
C SER A 12 3.48 -0.79 -47.80
N PRO A 13 3.21 -1.71 -46.85
CA PRO A 13 2.59 -1.33 -45.58
C PRO A 13 3.41 -0.20 -44.94
N ALA A 14 2.76 0.94 -44.71
CA ALA A 14 3.37 2.03 -43.98
C ALA A 14 3.67 1.53 -42.56
N ILE A 15 4.93 1.26 -42.26
CA ILE A 15 5.36 0.97 -40.89
C ILE A 15 5.27 2.30 -40.13
N ILE A 16 4.21 2.45 -39.34
CA ILE A 16 4.08 3.57 -38.41
C ILE A 16 5.05 3.32 -37.26
N ALA A 17 6.19 4.01 -37.28
CA ALA A 17 7.15 4.01 -36.17
C ALA A 17 6.61 4.89 -35.03
N ALA A 18 5.70 4.35 -34.23
CA ALA A 18 5.20 5.00 -33.03
C ALA A 18 6.20 4.77 -31.88
N THR A 19 6.93 5.82 -31.50
CA THR A 19 7.84 5.83 -30.33
C THR A 19 7.13 6.45 -29.13
N GLY A 20 7.34 5.89 -27.93
CA GLY A 20 6.69 6.36 -26.71
C GLY A 20 5.29 5.79 -26.45
N LEU A 21 4.87 4.75 -27.18
CA LEU A 21 3.66 4.00 -26.85
C LEU A 21 3.85 3.29 -25.50
N ARG A 22 3.04 3.68 -24.52
CA ARG A 22 2.85 2.93 -23.27
C ARG A 22 1.43 2.38 -23.24
N PHE A 23 1.28 1.17 -22.72
CA PHE A 23 -0.03 0.67 -22.35
C PHE A 23 -0.57 1.58 -21.25
N HIS A 24 -1.62 2.33 -21.57
CA HIS A 24 -2.40 3.06 -20.59
C HIS A 24 -3.54 2.13 -20.21
N LEU A 25 -3.56 1.74 -18.95
CA LEU A 25 -4.59 0.89 -18.42
C LEU A 25 -5.80 1.81 -18.15
N ALA A 26 -6.93 1.56 -18.80
CA ALA A 26 -8.10 2.43 -18.69
C ALA A 26 -8.67 2.33 -17.26
N GLU A 27 -8.50 3.39 -16.46
CA GLU A 27 -8.89 3.45 -15.04
C GLU A 27 -10.32 2.96 -14.80
N ASP A 28 -11.27 3.38 -15.63
CA ASP A 28 -12.68 2.97 -15.53
C ASP A 28 -12.89 1.46 -15.80
N ARG A 29 -12.08 0.86 -16.68
CA ARG A 29 -12.13 -0.58 -17.00
C ARG A 29 -11.43 -1.41 -15.95
N ILE A 30 -10.34 -0.91 -15.37
CA ILE A 30 -9.70 -1.55 -14.20
C ILE A 30 -10.67 -1.53 -13.03
N ARG A 31 -11.38 -0.42 -12.82
CA ARG A 31 -12.43 -0.30 -11.82
C ARG A 31 -13.50 -1.37 -12.00
N GLU A 32 -14.07 -1.52 -13.20
CA GLU A 32 -15.04 -2.59 -13.48
C GLU A 32 -14.46 -4.00 -13.41
N PHE A 33 -13.16 -4.18 -13.66
CA PHE A 33 -12.49 -5.49 -13.64
C PHE A 33 -12.02 -5.89 -12.22
N LEU A 34 -11.67 -4.92 -11.37
CA LEU A 34 -11.30 -5.10 -9.96
C LEU A 34 -12.52 -5.06 -9.03
N MET A 35 -13.54 -4.27 -9.35
CA MET A 35 -14.79 -4.15 -8.57
C MET A 35 -15.94 -5.00 -9.12
N GLY A 36 -15.80 -5.55 -10.33
CA GLY A 36 -16.73 -6.51 -10.88
C GLY A 36 -16.46 -7.92 -10.35
N GLU A 37 -17.51 -8.74 -10.29
CA GLU A 37 -17.54 -10.10 -9.71
C GLU A 37 -16.50 -11.09 -10.25
N ASN A 38 -15.69 -10.72 -11.25
CA ASN A 38 -14.79 -11.63 -11.98
C ASN A 38 -13.39 -11.76 -11.39
N LEU A 39 -12.94 -10.89 -10.47
CA LEU A 39 -11.64 -11.05 -9.79
C LEU A 39 -11.76 -11.12 -8.27
N TYR A 40 -12.76 -10.48 -7.67
CA TYR A 40 -12.94 -10.43 -6.21
C TYR A 40 -14.40 -10.65 -5.83
N GLY A 41 -14.75 -11.92 -5.63
CA GLY A 41 -16.13 -12.38 -5.43
C GLY A 41 -16.74 -12.16 -4.05
N GLU A 42 -15.99 -11.68 -3.03
CA GLU A 42 -16.55 -11.44 -1.68
C GLU A 42 -15.93 -10.25 -0.91
N PRO A 43 -16.78 -9.41 -0.26
CA PRO A 43 -16.35 -8.35 0.67
C PRO A 43 -15.44 -8.83 1.82
N SER A 44 -15.57 -10.10 2.22
CA SER A 44 -14.73 -10.75 3.24
C SER A 44 -13.24 -10.73 2.90
N LEU A 45 -12.91 -10.56 1.61
CA LEU A 45 -11.55 -10.45 1.14
C LEU A 45 -10.86 -9.14 1.56
N ALA A 46 -11.59 -8.03 1.61
CA ALA A 46 -11.05 -6.75 2.08
C ALA A 46 -10.57 -6.87 3.53
N LEU A 47 -11.35 -7.54 4.38
CA LEU A 47 -10.99 -7.82 5.78
C LEU A 47 -9.76 -8.72 5.88
N ARG A 48 -9.65 -9.73 5.00
CA ARG A 48 -8.47 -10.60 4.95
C ARG A 48 -7.20 -9.82 4.61
N GLU A 49 -7.26 -8.94 3.62
CA GLU A 49 -6.13 -8.09 3.22
C GLU A 49 -5.78 -7.07 4.31
N LEU A 50 -6.78 -6.44 4.93
CA LEU A 50 -6.60 -5.52 6.06
C LEU A 50 -5.82 -6.18 7.20
N TYR A 51 -6.27 -7.36 7.62
CA TYR A 51 -5.60 -8.11 8.68
C TYR A 51 -4.18 -8.56 8.28
N GLN A 52 -3.98 -8.96 7.03
CA GLN A 52 -2.65 -9.35 6.53
C GLN A 52 -1.67 -8.18 6.51
N ASN A 53 -2.13 -6.98 6.13
CA ASN A 53 -1.31 -5.76 6.15
C ASN A 53 -0.90 -5.40 7.58
N ALA A 54 -1.84 -5.42 8.52
CA ALA A 54 -1.55 -5.21 9.94
C ALA A 54 -0.57 -6.25 10.51
N LEU A 55 -0.72 -7.52 10.13
CA LEU A 55 0.17 -8.60 10.55
C LEU A 55 1.59 -8.44 10.01
N ASP A 56 1.73 -8.09 8.73
CA ASP A 56 3.04 -7.87 8.13
C ASP A 56 3.74 -6.65 8.74
N ALA A 57 3.00 -5.58 9.05
CA ALA A 57 3.51 -4.43 9.79
C ALA A 57 4.02 -4.83 11.19
N CYS A 58 3.25 -5.64 11.92
CA CYS A 58 3.65 -6.16 13.23
C CYS A 58 4.92 -7.03 13.17
N ARG A 59 5.01 -7.92 12.17
CA ARG A 59 6.20 -8.77 11.97
C ARG A 59 7.43 -7.95 11.62
N LEU A 60 7.27 -6.92 10.80
CA LEU A 60 8.37 -6.02 10.47
C LEU A 60 8.86 -5.24 11.69
N ALA A 61 7.95 -4.73 12.53
CA ALA A 61 8.34 -4.04 13.75
C ALA A 61 9.14 -4.96 14.68
N ARG A 62 8.68 -6.21 14.83
CA ARG A 62 9.42 -7.22 15.58
C ARG A 62 10.82 -7.46 14.98
N ALA A 63 10.92 -7.68 13.67
CA ALA A 63 12.19 -7.93 13.00
C ALA A 63 13.17 -6.75 13.16
N ARG A 64 12.70 -5.51 13.04
CA ARG A 64 13.52 -4.30 13.29
C ARG A 64 14.07 -4.27 14.72
N ARG A 65 13.22 -4.51 15.72
CA ARG A 65 13.64 -4.53 17.13
C ARG A 65 14.64 -5.65 17.40
N GLU A 66 14.40 -6.83 16.84
CA GLU A 66 15.31 -7.99 16.93
C GLU A 66 16.68 -7.68 16.31
N PHE A 67 16.69 -7.11 15.11
CA PHE A 67 17.92 -6.70 14.41
C PHE A 67 18.72 -5.63 15.19
N LEU A 68 18.03 -4.71 15.86
CA LEU A 68 18.65 -3.71 16.72
C LEU A 68 19.12 -4.26 18.08
N GLY A 69 18.93 -5.55 18.35
CA GLY A 69 19.25 -6.17 19.64
C GLY A 69 18.41 -5.62 20.80
N GLN A 70 17.25 -5.02 20.51
CA GLN A 70 16.38 -4.49 21.54
C GLN A 70 15.72 -5.64 22.30
N PRO A 71 15.63 -5.56 23.64
CA PRO A 71 14.96 -6.59 24.41
C PRO A 71 13.47 -6.67 24.01
N PRO A 72 12.83 -7.84 24.18
CA PRO A 72 11.40 -7.98 23.97
C PRO A 72 10.65 -6.92 24.77
N VAL A 73 9.70 -6.24 24.12
CA VAL A 73 9.01 -5.12 24.75
C VAL A 73 8.26 -5.61 26.00
N PRO A 74 8.61 -5.10 27.20
CA PRO A 74 8.15 -5.69 28.46
C PRO A 74 6.66 -5.41 28.69
N SER A 75 6.20 -4.22 28.30
CA SER A 75 4.80 -3.80 28.37
C SER A 75 3.97 -4.45 27.26
N ALA A 76 2.83 -5.04 27.62
CA ALA A 76 1.88 -5.59 26.66
C ALA A 76 1.32 -4.51 25.72
N ALA A 77 1.21 -3.26 26.18
CA ALA A 77 0.70 -2.14 25.40
C ALA A 77 1.65 -1.72 24.27
N ASP A 78 2.93 -2.06 24.36
CA ASP A 78 3.96 -1.65 23.38
C ASP A 78 4.41 -2.82 22.49
N ARG A 79 3.82 -4.00 22.70
CA ARG A 79 4.02 -5.16 21.83
C ARG A 79 3.25 -4.98 20.52
N PRO A 80 3.76 -5.55 19.40
CA PRO A 80 2.98 -5.64 18.18
C PRO A 80 1.64 -6.34 18.47
N SER A 81 0.55 -5.66 18.13
CA SER A 81 -0.83 -6.09 18.34
C SER A 81 -1.68 -5.62 17.19
N ILE A 82 -2.79 -6.31 16.93
CA ILE A 82 -3.79 -5.91 15.95
C ILE A 82 -5.13 -5.90 16.69
N GLU A 83 -5.85 -4.79 16.60
CA GLU A 83 -7.19 -4.62 17.12
C GLU A 83 -8.09 -4.26 15.96
N VAL A 84 -9.20 -4.99 15.80
CA VAL A 84 -10.19 -4.73 14.76
C VAL A 84 -11.53 -4.59 15.43
N GLU A 85 -12.15 -3.44 15.26
CA GLU A 85 -13.50 -3.18 15.74
C GLU A 85 -14.42 -2.75 14.60
N GLN A 86 -15.71 -2.97 14.80
CA GLN A 86 -16.74 -2.47 13.92
C GLN A 86 -17.77 -1.71 14.76
N GLY A 87 -18.31 -0.63 14.20
CA GLY A 87 -19.23 0.21 14.93
C GLY A 87 -20.06 1.08 14.01
N VAL A 88 -20.77 2.01 14.65
CA VAL A 88 -21.53 3.06 13.97
C VAL A 88 -21.14 4.39 14.59
N ASP A 89 -20.80 5.37 13.76
CA ASP A 89 -20.40 6.69 14.21
C ASP A 89 -21.59 7.55 14.65
N ALA A 90 -21.31 8.76 15.17
CA ALA A 90 -22.34 9.69 15.62
C ALA A 90 -23.29 10.17 14.50
N SER A 91 -22.91 10.01 13.23
CA SER A 91 -23.72 10.34 12.06
C SER A 91 -24.58 9.17 11.57
N GLY A 92 -24.46 8.00 12.21
CA GLY A 92 -25.17 6.78 11.83
C GLY A 92 -24.47 5.97 10.74
N ARG A 93 -23.22 6.28 10.38
CA ARG A 93 -22.47 5.53 9.37
C ARG A 93 -21.72 4.37 10.02
N GLY A 94 -21.80 3.20 9.39
CA GLY A 94 -21.01 2.04 9.80
C GLY A 94 -19.51 2.26 9.51
N PHE A 95 -18.65 1.75 10.38
CA PHE A 95 -17.21 1.75 10.18
C PHE A 95 -16.60 0.42 10.61
N ILE A 96 -15.43 0.14 10.05
CA ILE A 96 -14.48 -0.86 10.55
C ILE A 96 -13.20 -0.09 10.85
N ASP A 97 -12.71 -0.20 12.07
CA ASP A 97 -11.43 0.35 12.48
C ASP A 97 -10.44 -0.79 12.72
N CYS A 98 -9.21 -0.61 12.24
CA CYS A 98 -8.14 -1.59 12.39
C CYS A 98 -6.88 -0.86 12.82
N VAL A 99 -6.48 -1.12 14.06
CA VAL A 99 -5.31 -0.51 14.68
C VAL A 99 -4.23 -1.58 14.81
N ASP A 100 -3.07 -1.32 14.20
CA ASP A 100 -1.87 -2.13 14.36
C ASP A 100 -0.77 -1.37 15.11
N ARG A 101 -0.11 -2.05 16.07
CA ARG A 101 1.11 -1.55 16.74
C ARG A 101 2.37 -2.06 16.05
N GLY A 102 2.36 -2.01 14.73
CA GLY A 102 3.41 -2.51 13.86
C GLY A 102 4.42 -1.45 13.47
N ALA A 103 5.01 -1.65 12.29
CA ALA A 103 6.10 -0.82 11.82
C ALA A 103 5.64 0.53 11.23
N GLY A 104 4.32 0.68 10.99
CA GLY A 104 3.74 1.80 10.28
C GLY A 104 4.35 2.03 8.89
N MET A 105 3.98 3.16 8.30
CA MET A 105 4.42 3.59 6.98
C MET A 105 4.98 5.01 7.05
N GLY A 106 6.05 5.27 6.31
CA GLY A 106 6.48 6.63 6.00
C GLY A 106 5.83 7.10 4.70
N LEU A 107 6.14 8.34 4.31
CA LEU A 107 5.60 8.93 3.08
C LEU A 107 5.88 8.07 1.84
N ASP A 108 7.11 7.54 1.72
CA ASP A 108 7.51 6.70 0.59
C ASP A 108 6.69 5.41 0.51
N GLU A 109 6.47 4.71 1.63
CA GLU A 109 5.62 3.52 1.65
C GLU A 109 4.15 3.85 1.33
N LEU A 110 3.65 4.99 1.80
CA LEU A 110 2.30 5.46 1.49
C LEU A 110 2.14 5.71 -0.02
N THR A 111 3.01 6.55 -0.60
CA THR A 111 2.85 7.01 -1.98
C THR A 111 3.29 5.99 -3.03
N ASN A 112 4.30 5.19 -2.72
CA ASN A 112 4.94 4.30 -3.70
C ASN A 112 4.57 2.82 -3.56
N ALA A 113 3.84 2.44 -2.52
CA ALA A 113 3.33 1.07 -2.39
C ALA A 113 1.86 1.04 -1.99
N PHE A 114 1.49 1.66 -0.86
CA PHE A 114 0.13 1.53 -0.32
C PHE A 114 -0.94 2.08 -1.26
N CYS A 115 -0.68 3.21 -1.90
CA CYS A 115 -1.62 3.83 -2.86
C CYS A 115 -1.45 3.33 -4.31
N GLN A 116 -0.47 2.46 -4.60
CA GLN A 116 -0.21 1.97 -5.95
C GLN A 116 -0.68 0.53 -6.12
N ALA A 117 -1.70 0.34 -6.96
CA ALA A 117 -2.19 -0.99 -7.28
C ALA A 117 -1.11 -1.83 -7.99
N GLY A 118 -0.87 -3.03 -7.47
CA GLY A 118 0.12 -3.98 -7.97
C GLY A 118 1.54 -3.78 -7.43
N VAL A 119 1.77 -2.83 -6.50
CA VAL A 119 3.09 -2.58 -5.91
C VAL A 119 3.11 -3.03 -4.46
N ARG A 120 4.16 -3.76 -4.07
CA ARG A 120 4.35 -4.22 -2.70
C ARG A 120 5.41 -3.38 -2.01
N ALA A 121 5.19 -3.05 -0.74
CA ALA A 121 6.20 -2.36 0.06
C ALA A 121 7.52 -3.15 0.14
N SER A 122 7.46 -4.49 0.11
CA SER A 122 8.63 -5.38 0.05
C SER A 122 9.51 -5.17 -1.19
N ASP A 123 8.94 -4.65 -2.27
CA ASP A 123 9.63 -4.44 -3.55
C ASP A 123 10.29 -3.07 -3.63
N LEU A 124 10.04 -2.19 -2.65
CA LEU A 124 10.74 -0.91 -2.54
C LEU A 124 12.22 -1.17 -2.24
N SER A 125 13.10 -0.46 -2.94
CA SER A 125 14.56 -0.62 -2.82
C SER A 125 15.05 -0.56 -1.37
N ALA A 126 14.46 0.33 -0.55
CA ALA A 126 14.79 0.46 0.86
C ALA A 126 14.43 -0.81 1.68
N ARG A 127 13.34 -1.50 1.34
CA ARG A 127 12.92 -2.74 2.00
C ARG A 127 13.70 -3.95 1.52
N ILE A 128 14.07 -3.99 0.25
CA ILE A 128 14.97 -5.03 -0.27
C ILE A 128 16.32 -4.98 0.44
N ALA A 129 16.90 -3.77 0.57
CA ALA A 129 18.15 -3.57 1.30
C ALA A 129 18.01 -3.98 2.77
N GLU A 130 16.92 -3.59 3.43
CA GLU A 130 16.65 -3.98 4.81
C GLU A 130 16.52 -5.50 5.00
N ALA A 131 15.83 -6.20 4.08
CA ALA A 131 15.71 -7.65 4.12
C ALA A 131 17.06 -8.35 3.92
N HIS A 132 17.93 -7.81 3.07
CA HIS A 132 19.30 -8.30 2.92
C HIS A 132 20.12 -8.14 4.21
N ASP A 133 19.99 -6.99 4.88
CA ASP A 133 20.67 -6.73 6.15
C ASP A 133 20.19 -7.70 7.24
N PHE A 134 18.88 -7.95 7.32
CA PHE A 134 18.32 -8.95 8.23
C PHE A 134 18.86 -10.36 7.96
N ALA A 135 18.95 -10.77 6.70
CA ALA A 135 19.47 -12.08 6.32
C ALA A 135 20.97 -12.23 6.59
N SER A 136 21.72 -11.12 6.58
CA SER A 136 23.16 -11.08 6.79
C SER A 136 23.57 -10.94 8.26
N ALA A 137 22.61 -10.74 9.18
CA ALA A 137 22.85 -10.68 10.60
C ALA A 137 23.30 -12.02 11.19
N ASP A 138 23.93 -12.00 12.37
CA ASP A 138 24.31 -13.19 13.13
C ASP A 138 23.74 -13.13 14.56
N PRO A 139 22.70 -13.94 14.89
CA PRO A 139 21.97 -14.83 14.00
C PRO A 139 21.10 -14.06 12.97
N PRO A 140 20.75 -14.68 11.82
CA PRO A 140 19.88 -14.04 10.84
C PRO A 140 18.49 -13.73 11.41
N VAL A 141 17.95 -12.55 11.09
CA VAL A 141 16.60 -12.15 11.47
C VAL A 141 15.63 -12.55 10.36
N VAL A 142 14.60 -13.33 10.72
CA VAL A 142 13.65 -13.86 9.73
C VAL A 142 12.42 -12.96 9.64
N LEU A 143 12.13 -12.46 8.42
CA LEU A 143 10.93 -11.70 8.11
C LEU A 143 10.02 -12.49 7.17
N TRP A 144 8.82 -12.84 7.65
CA TRP A 144 7.78 -13.49 6.83
C TRP A 144 6.68 -12.49 6.47
N GLN A 145 6.48 -12.24 5.18
CA GLN A 145 5.42 -11.36 4.69
C GLN A 145 4.35 -12.18 3.95
N ASN A 146 3.09 -11.92 4.29
CA ASN A 146 1.93 -12.59 3.70
C ASN A 146 1.35 -11.83 2.51
N SER A 147 1.56 -10.51 2.43
CA SER A 147 1.01 -9.66 1.37
C SER A 147 1.59 -10.07 0.01
N ARG A 148 0.71 -10.53 -0.89
CA ARG A 148 1.12 -11.16 -2.17
C ARG A 148 0.86 -10.32 -3.41
N PHE A 149 -0.19 -9.50 -3.41
CA PHE A 149 -0.73 -8.90 -4.62
C PHE A 149 -0.48 -7.39 -4.76
N GLY A 150 -0.17 -6.69 -3.66
CA GLY A 150 0.13 -5.25 -3.71
C GLY A 150 -1.06 -4.39 -4.16
N ILE A 151 -2.30 -4.83 -3.94
CA ILE A 151 -3.51 -4.08 -4.37
C ILE A 151 -3.74 -2.85 -3.46
N GLY A 152 -3.07 -2.83 -2.31
CA GLY A 152 -3.00 -1.68 -1.42
C GLY A 152 -4.36 -1.24 -0.92
N VAL A 153 -4.52 0.07 -0.82
CA VAL A 153 -5.75 0.75 -0.36
C VAL A 153 -7.00 0.41 -1.18
N MET A 154 -6.82 0.00 -2.44
CA MET A 154 -7.93 -0.24 -3.37
C MET A 154 -8.83 -1.39 -2.93
N SER A 155 -8.28 -2.36 -2.19
CA SER A 155 -9.06 -3.48 -1.64
C SER A 155 -10.10 -3.03 -0.61
N TYR A 156 -9.88 -1.92 0.09
CA TYR A 156 -10.77 -1.46 1.15
C TYR A 156 -12.04 -0.80 0.61
N PHE A 157 -12.00 -0.25 -0.60
CA PHE A 157 -13.17 0.30 -1.27
C PHE A 157 -14.21 -0.75 -1.68
N MET A 158 -13.93 -2.06 -1.47
CA MET A 158 -14.95 -3.11 -1.57
C MET A 158 -15.99 -3.07 -0.43
N ILE A 159 -15.63 -2.45 0.70
CA ILE A 159 -16.46 -2.41 1.93
C ILE A 159 -16.64 -1.00 2.49
N ALA A 160 -15.97 0.01 1.91
CA ALA A 160 -15.97 1.37 2.41
C ALA A 160 -16.11 2.39 1.28
N GLU A 161 -16.82 3.48 1.55
CA GLU A 161 -16.92 4.64 0.65
C GLU A 161 -15.70 5.54 0.77
N ALA A 162 -15.04 5.55 1.93
CA ALA A 162 -13.84 6.34 2.19
C ALA A 162 -12.90 5.56 3.12
N VAL A 163 -11.61 5.84 2.99
CA VAL A 163 -10.56 5.25 3.83
C VAL A 163 -9.79 6.37 4.50
N THR A 164 -9.64 6.29 5.82
CA THR A 164 -8.71 7.15 6.56
C THR A 164 -7.59 6.28 7.11
N VAL A 165 -6.36 6.72 6.92
CA VAL A 165 -5.18 6.06 7.49
C VAL A 165 -4.42 7.08 8.31
N THR A 166 -4.14 6.73 9.56
CA THR A 166 -3.18 7.46 10.39
C THR A 166 -1.99 6.52 10.59
N THR A 167 -0.75 6.99 10.49
CA THR A 167 0.39 6.09 10.60
C THR A 167 1.64 6.79 11.11
N ALA A 168 2.47 6.06 11.84
CA ALA A 168 3.78 6.50 12.29
C ALA A 168 4.79 5.39 12.08
N ARG A 169 5.84 5.68 11.31
CA ARG A 169 6.87 4.69 10.96
C ARG A 169 7.82 4.42 12.12
N LEU A 170 8.06 3.15 12.43
CA LEU A 170 9.26 2.73 13.18
C LEU A 170 10.44 2.69 12.21
N ASN A 171 11.34 3.66 12.28
CA ASN A 171 12.50 3.70 11.40
C ASN A 171 13.49 2.56 11.69
N ARG A 172 14.42 2.34 10.76
CA ARG A 172 15.41 1.27 10.83
C ARG A 172 16.36 1.40 12.03
N ASP A 173 16.56 2.61 12.53
CA ASP A 173 17.36 2.92 13.72
C ASP A 173 16.55 2.83 15.03
N GLY A 174 15.26 2.49 14.95
CA GLY A 174 14.35 2.40 16.09
C GLY A 174 13.69 3.73 16.48
N SER A 175 14.01 4.84 15.80
CA SER A 175 13.31 6.12 16.00
C SER A 175 11.89 6.09 15.43
N LEU A 176 11.02 6.96 15.93
CA LEU A 176 9.70 7.19 15.34
C LEU A 176 9.80 8.28 14.27
N GLY A 177 9.16 8.03 13.13
CA GLY A 177 8.93 9.04 12.11
C GLY A 177 7.80 9.99 12.48
N ASP A 178 7.46 10.85 11.52
CA ASP A 178 6.32 11.75 11.66
C ASP A 178 5.00 10.97 11.71
N LEU A 179 4.03 11.53 12.45
CA LEU A 179 2.65 11.13 12.39
C LEU A 179 2.04 11.66 11.09
N LEU A 180 1.62 10.74 10.24
CA LEU A 180 1.00 11.03 8.96
C LEU A 180 -0.48 10.68 9.02
N ARG A 181 -1.31 11.45 8.32
CA ARG A 181 -2.71 11.10 8.03
C ARG A 181 -2.99 11.28 6.56
N MET A 182 -3.77 10.37 6.00
CA MET A 182 -4.40 10.56 4.69
C MET A 182 -5.86 10.16 4.76
N HIS A 183 -6.67 10.85 3.96
CA HIS A 183 -8.09 10.58 3.79
C HIS A 183 -8.40 10.46 2.30
N ILE A 184 -9.00 9.35 1.90
CA ILE A 184 -9.24 9.01 0.51
C ILE A 184 -10.75 8.76 0.37
N THR A 185 -11.43 9.63 -0.37
CA THR A 185 -12.89 9.61 -0.57
C THR A 185 -13.34 8.70 -1.72
N GLY A 186 -12.39 8.12 -2.45
CA GLY A 186 -12.66 7.22 -3.55
C GLY A 186 -11.38 6.76 -4.26
N PRO A 187 -11.43 5.65 -4.99
CA PRO A 187 -10.27 5.02 -5.61
C PRO A 187 -9.65 5.81 -6.78
N ALA A 188 -10.37 6.82 -7.31
CA ALA A 188 -9.89 7.71 -8.37
C ALA A 188 -9.73 9.17 -7.89
N ASP A 189 -9.91 9.41 -6.58
CA ASP A 189 -9.84 10.76 -6.03
C ASP A 189 -8.40 11.13 -5.71
N THR A 190 -8.06 12.40 -5.92
CA THR A 190 -6.83 12.98 -5.37
C THR A 190 -6.96 13.09 -3.86
N PHE A 191 -5.91 12.70 -3.14
CA PHE A 191 -5.84 12.80 -1.69
C PHE A 191 -4.55 13.49 -1.27
N ASP A 192 -4.61 14.17 -0.13
CA ASP A 192 -3.45 14.77 0.50
C ASP A 192 -2.94 13.88 1.64
N VAL A 193 -1.62 13.93 1.88
CA VAL A 193 -0.99 13.36 3.07
C VAL A 193 -0.57 14.50 3.98
N GLU A 194 -1.19 14.56 5.15
CA GLU A 194 -0.90 15.57 6.18
C GLU A 194 0.13 15.02 7.18
N ALA A 195 1.13 15.83 7.51
CA ALA A 195 2.11 15.51 8.55
C ALA A 195 1.88 16.37 9.79
N PHE A 196 1.85 15.74 10.96
CA PHE A 196 1.60 16.38 12.26
C PHE A 196 2.88 16.51 13.12
N GLY A 197 4.04 16.29 12.50
CA GLY A 197 5.34 16.24 13.19
C GLY A 197 5.63 14.90 13.85
N PRO A 198 6.68 14.80 14.69
CA PRO A 198 7.15 13.53 15.23
C PRO A 198 6.08 12.81 16.05
N ALA A 199 5.91 11.50 15.81
CA ALA A 199 5.01 10.69 16.63
C ALA A 199 5.54 10.57 18.08
N LEU A 200 4.62 10.66 19.05
CA LEU A 200 4.97 10.77 20.48
C LEU A 200 4.74 9.51 21.31
N LEU A 201 3.96 8.54 20.81
CA LEU A 201 3.51 7.40 21.60
C LEU A 201 4.09 6.08 21.09
N ALA A 202 3.70 5.65 19.89
CA ALA A 202 4.06 4.35 19.34
C ALA A 202 4.04 4.37 17.80
N PRO A 203 4.80 3.49 17.13
CA PRO A 203 4.65 3.25 15.71
C PRO A 203 3.40 2.41 15.45
N GLY A 204 2.91 2.45 14.21
CA GLY A 204 1.73 1.70 13.83
C GLY A 204 0.91 2.36 12.74
N THR A 205 -0.25 1.79 12.49
CA THR A 205 -1.28 2.28 11.57
C THR A 205 -2.64 2.19 12.26
#